data_AF-A0A3D1ITP2-F1
#
_entry.id   AF-A0A3D1ITP2-F1
#
_cell.length_a   1.000
_cell.length_b   1.000
_cell.length_c   1.000
_cell.angle_alpha   90.00
_cell.angle_beta   90.00
_cell.angle_gamma   90.00
#
_symmetry.space_group_name_H-M   'P 1'
#
loop_
_entity.id
_entity.type
_entity.pdbx_description
1 polymer ?
#
loop_
_entity_poly.entity_id
_entity_poly.type
_entity_poly.pdbx_seq_one_letter_code
_entity_poly.pdbx_strand_id
1 'polypeptide(L)'
;GESGSGKSFFVIDIMASIARGLPWRDRAVKQGTVAYICAEGAGGFKRRLKAYAEHQGLDLADLPIEVLGDAPNLMETTDTRDLIAALQRVKPSVIVVDTFSQSFIGNENSGEDVGRALGHCKLLHKVTGAPVILVHHSGKDASKGARGWSGLRAAADAEIEIVRIGDDRAATISKMKDGEDGLEFGFK
;
A
#
# COMPACT_ATOMS: atom_id res chain seq x y z
N GLY A 1 -9.01 -6.16 -2.52
CA GLY A 1 -9.34 -7.39 -1.77
C GLY A 1 -10.21 -7.09 -0.57
N GLU A 2 -11.01 -8.05 -0.11
CA GLU A 2 -12.05 -7.84 0.92
C GLU A 2 -11.48 -7.40 2.28
N SER A 3 -12.34 -6.87 3.16
CA SER A 3 -11.95 -6.59 4.54
C SER A 3 -11.53 -7.90 5.24
N GLY A 4 -10.46 -7.86 6.03
CA GLY A 4 -9.93 -9.05 6.72
C GLY A 4 -9.23 -10.08 5.82
N SER A 5 -9.06 -9.82 4.51
CA SER A 5 -8.40 -10.77 3.60
C SER A 5 -6.88 -10.91 3.82
N GLY A 6 -6.26 -10.04 4.63
CA GLY A 6 -4.84 -10.08 4.92
C GLY A 6 -3.97 -9.11 4.11
N LYS A 7 -4.57 -8.14 3.39
CA LYS A 7 -3.86 -7.12 2.60
C LYS A 7 -2.69 -6.48 3.37
N SER A 8 -2.95 -5.94 4.56
CA SER A 8 -1.92 -5.27 5.35
C SER A 8 -0.77 -6.22 5.74
N PHE A 9 -1.04 -7.51 5.98
CA PHE A 9 0.01 -8.49 6.27
C PHE A 9 0.90 -8.74 5.05
N PHE A 10 0.30 -8.94 3.88
CA PHE A 10 1.04 -9.08 2.63
C PHE A 10 1.87 -7.84 2.31
N VAL A 11 1.31 -6.64 2.50
CA VAL A 11 2.03 -5.39 2.30
C VAL A 11 3.18 -5.25 3.31
N ILE A 12 2.98 -5.58 4.59
CA ILE A 12 4.06 -5.58 5.61
C ILE A 12 5.20 -6.51 5.20
N ASP A 13 4.91 -7.71 4.70
CA ASP A 13 5.92 -8.68 4.26
C ASP A 13 6.83 -8.13 3.15
N ILE A 14 6.23 -7.50 2.13
CA ILE A 14 6.98 -6.83 1.06
C ILE A 14 7.77 -5.64 1.62
N MET A 15 7.12 -4.77 2.41
CA MET A 15 7.76 -3.56 2.94
C MET A 15 8.95 -3.89 3.84
N ALA A 16 8.83 -4.94 4.64
CA ALA A 16 9.91 -5.39 5.49
C ALA A 16 11.08 -5.99 4.69
N SER A 17 10.79 -6.65 3.57
CA SER A 17 11.83 -7.12 2.64
C SER A 17 12.57 -5.94 1.99
N ILE A 18 11.84 -4.89 1.57
CA ILE A 18 12.43 -3.63 1.05
C ILE A 18 13.29 -2.94 2.11
N ALA A 19 12.77 -2.81 3.34
CA ALA A 19 13.50 -2.17 4.44
C ALA A 19 14.82 -2.89 4.76
N ARG A 20 14.83 -4.22 4.65
CA ARG A 20 15.99 -5.08 4.95
C ARG A 20 16.89 -5.35 3.75
N GLY A 21 16.45 -5.08 2.52
CA GLY A 21 17.18 -5.44 1.30
C GLY A 21 17.29 -6.94 1.06
N LEU A 22 16.34 -7.74 1.58
CA LEU A 22 16.34 -9.19 1.41
C LEU A 22 15.49 -9.59 0.21
N PRO A 23 15.87 -10.65 -0.54
CA PRO A 23 15.03 -11.18 -1.59
C PRO A 23 13.62 -11.51 -1.07
N TRP A 24 12.60 -11.17 -1.85
CA TRP A 24 11.21 -11.48 -1.53
C TRP A 24 10.68 -12.51 -2.52
N ARG A 25 10.42 -13.74 -2.06
CA ARG A 25 9.87 -14.84 -2.89
C ARG A 25 10.61 -14.99 -4.23
N ASP A 26 11.93 -15.19 -4.12
CA ASP A 26 12.89 -15.32 -5.23
C ASP A 26 13.05 -14.07 -6.11
N ARG A 27 12.56 -12.91 -5.65
CA ARG A 27 12.71 -11.62 -6.35
C ARG A 27 13.80 -10.81 -5.69
N ALA A 28 14.70 -10.28 -6.50
CA ALA A 28 15.68 -9.31 -6.05
C ALA A 28 14.97 -8.06 -5.52
N VAL A 29 15.44 -7.56 -4.39
CA VAL A 29 14.89 -6.38 -3.74
C VAL A 29 15.99 -5.33 -3.60
N LYS A 30 15.68 -4.11 -4.02
CA LYS A 30 16.53 -2.96 -3.73
C LYS A 30 16.16 -2.44 -2.34
N GLN A 31 17.15 -2.37 -1.44
CA GLN A 31 16.93 -1.83 -0.11
C GLN A 31 16.51 -0.36 -0.17
N GLY A 32 15.59 0.05 0.71
CA GLY A 32 15.27 1.46 0.88
C GLY A 32 14.30 1.75 2.02
N THR A 33 14.13 3.04 2.31
CA THR A 33 13.21 3.52 3.34
C THR A 33 11.76 3.37 2.89
N VAL A 34 10.89 2.91 3.79
CA VAL A 34 9.44 2.81 3.57
C VAL A 34 8.75 3.94 4.32
N ALA A 35 7.87 4.68 3.65
CA ALA A 35 6.90 5.55 4.32
C ALA A 35 5.54 4.84 4.34
N TYR A 36 5.03 4.53 5.53
CA TYR A 36 3.76 3.86 5.71
C TYR A 36 2.74 4.79 6.37
N ILE A 37 1.78 5.26 5.58
CA ILE A 37 0.68 6.10 6.03
C ILE A 37 -0.41 5.16 6.55
N CYS A 38 -0.48 5.03 7.87
CA CYS A 38 -1.42 4.17 8.55
C CYS A 38 -2.69 4.96 8.88
N ALA A 39 -3.54 5.13 7.86
CA ALA A 39 -4.78 5.90 7.94
C ALA A 39 -5.86 5.19 8.77
N GLU A 40 -5.71 3.88 9.01
CA GLU A 40 -6.49 3.13 10.00
C GLU A 40 -5.62 2.27 10.91
N GLY A 41 -6.05 2.10 12.16
CA GLY A 41 -5.53 1.04 13.02
C GLY A 41 -4.03 1.14 13.36
N ALA A 42 -3.47 2.35 13.43
CA ALA A 42 -2.04 2.60 13.68
C ALA A 42 -1.45 1.82 14.87
N GLY A 43 -2.19 1.69 15.98
CA GLY A 43 -1.76 0.89 17.12
C GLY A 43 -1.65 -0.60 16.82
N GLY A 44 -2.54 -1.14 15.99
CA GLY A 44 -2.47 -2.52 15.50
C GLY A 44 -1.32 -2.75 14.53
N PHE A 45 -1.07 -1.79 13.64
CA PHE A 45 0.05 -1.84 12.70
C PHE A 45 1.40 -1.86 13.41
N LYS A 46 1.63 -0.95 14.37
CA LYS A 46 2.87 -0.92 15.16
C LYS A 46 3.12 -2.23 15.91
N ARG A 47 2.06 -2.85 16.46
CA ARG A 47 2.17 -4.19 17.09
C ARG A 47 2.58 -5.28 16.10
N ARG A 48 2.04 -5.27 14.87
CA ARG A 48 2.42 -6.24 13.83
C ARG A 48 3.89 -6.06 13.42
N LEU A 49 4.34 -4.81 13.26
CA LEU A 49 5.72 -4.54 12.90
C LEU A 49 6.70 -4.95 14.01
N LYS A 50 6.33 -4.69 15.27
CA LYS A 50 7.08 -5.19 16.43
C LYS A 50 7.14 -6.72 16.47
N ALA A 51 6.02 -7.41 16.31
CA ALA A 51 5.97 -8.87 16.29
C ALA A 51 6.80 -9.45 15.13
N TYR A 52 6.80 -8.80 13.96
CA TYR A 52 7.67 -9.15 12.85
C TYR A 52 9.16 -9.00 13.22
N ALA A 53 9.55 -7.86 13.80
CA ALA A 53 10.94 -7.63 14.22
C ALA A 53 11.40 -8.66 15.25
N GLU A 54 10.58 -8.94 16.27
CA GLU A 54 10.84 -9.98 17.28
C GLU A 54 11.00 -11.37 16.65
N HIS A 55 10.11 -11.75 15.73
CA HIS A 55 10.18 -13.03 15.05
C HIS A 55 11.46 -13.18 14.19
N GLN A 56 11.95 -12.07 13.65
CA GLN A 56 13.16 -12.03 12.83
C GLN A 56 14.44 -11.80 13.67
N GLY A 57 14.32 -11.63 14.99
CA GLY A 57 15.46 -11.33 15.87
C GLY A 57 16.09 -9.95 15.63
N LEU A 58 15.28 -8.96 15.24
CA LEU A 58 15.70 -7.60 14.92
C LEU A 58 15.20 -6.60 15.97
N ASP A 59 15.90 -5.48 16.14
CA ASP A 59 15.30 -4.30 16.76
C ASP A 59 14.37 -3.63 15.73
N LEU A 60 13.21 -3.19 16.18
CA LEU A 60 12.29 -2.42 15.35
C LEU A 60 12.93 -1.11 14.86
N ALA A 61 13.82 -0.52 15.66
CA ALA A 61 14.55 0.70 15.31
C ALA A 61 15.51 0.53 14.11
N ASP A 62 15.91 -0.71 13.81
CA ASP A 62 16.82 -1.01 12.69
C ASP A 62 16.08 -1.14 11.35
N LEU A 63 14.74 -1.19 11.37
CA LEU A 63 13.93 -1.22 10.15
C LEU A 63 13.67 0.22 9.68
N PRO A 64 14.14 0.63 8.48
CA PRO A 64 13.86 1.95 7.92
C PRO A 64 12.40 2.05 7.42
N ILE A 65 11.44 1.91 8.33
CA ILE A 65 10.00 2.00 8.09
C ILE A 65 9.45 3.13 8.95
N GLU A 66 9.18 4.27 8.34
CA GLU A 66 8.55 5.41 9.00
C GLU A 66 7.03 5.25 8.95
N VAL A 67 6.40 5.21 10.12
CA VAL A 67 4.94 5.06 10.24
C VAL A 67 4.29 6.41 10.54
N LEU A 68 3.59 6.97 9.55
CA LEU A 68 2.78 8.16 9.71
C LEU A 68 1.39 7.72 10.19
N GLY A 69 1.12 7.91 11.48
CA GLY A 69 -0.15 7.55 12.12
C GLY A 69 -1.25 8.59 11.91
N ASP A 70 -1.46 9.02 10.67
CA ASP A 70 -2.46 10.01 10.27
C ASP A 70 -3.18 9.55 8.99
N ALA A 71 -4.33 10.15 8.69
CA ALA A 71 -5.18 9.86 7.54
C ALA A 71 -5.30 11.09 6.64
N PRO A 72 -4.25 11.47 5.88
CA PRO A 72 -4.30 12.65 5.03
C PRO A 72 -5.37 12.49 3.96
N ASN A 73 -6.19 13.53 3.74
CA ASN A 73 -7.17 13.52 2.67
C ASN A 73 -6.47 13.81 1.33
N LEU A 74 -6.32 12.77 0.51
CA LEU A 74 -5.68 12.85 -0.80
C LEU A 74 -6.46 13.70 -1.80
N MET A 75 -7.66 14.19 -1.49
CA MET A 75 -8.34 15.19 -2.31
C MET A 75 -7.92 16.62 -1.97
N GLU A 76 -7.40 16.87 -0.78
CA GLU A 76 -7.09 18.21 -0.29
C GLU A 76 -5.64 18.58 -0.55
N THR A 77 -5.46 19.77 -1.12
CA THR A 77 -4.14 20.29 -1.48
C THR A 77 -3.30 20.57 -0.23
N THR A 78 -3.93 20.98 0.87
CA THR A 78 -3.23 21.28 2.13
C THR A 78 -2.66 20.01 2.75
N ASP A 79 -3.50 18.98 2.97
CA ASP A 79 -3.06 17.67 3.47
C ASP A 79 -1.98 17.05 2.58
N THR A 80 -2.15 17.13 1.25
CA THR A 80 -1.15 16.63 0.30
C THR A 80 0.17 17.38 0.42
N ARG A 81 0.14 18.70 0.62
CA ARG A 81 1.34 19.52 0.83
C ARG A 81 2.07 19.14 2.11
N ASP A 82 1.34 18.97 3.20
CA ASP A 82 1.91 18.61 4.50
C ASP A 82 2.50 17.20 4.46
N LEU A 83 1.81 16.27 3.78
CA LEU A 83 2.33 14.94 3.50
C LEU A 83 3.62 14.99 2.67
N ILE A 84 3.67 15.80 1.61
CA ILE A 84 4.90 16.00 0.81
C ILE A 84 6.05 16.49 1.69
N ALA A 85 5.81 17.48 2.55
CA ALA A 85 6.82 18.03 3.44
C ALA A 85 7.38 16.98 4.41
N ALA A 86 6.51 16.11 4.94
CA ALA A 86 6.93 14.97 5.76
C ALA A 86 7.76 13.96 4.95
N LEU A 87 7.28 13.56 3.78
CA LEU A 87 7.94 12.58 2.91
C LEU A 87 9.30 13.07 2.39
N GLN A 88 9.48 14.38 2.17
CA GLN A 88 10.78 14.94 1.78
C GLN A 88 11.84 14.79 2.90
N ARG A 89 11.42 14.74 4.16
CA ARG A 89 12.32 14.45 5.29
C ARG A 89 12.66 12.96 5.37
N VAL A 90 11.66 12.10 5.15
CA VAL A 90 11.80 10.63 5.18
C VAL A 90 12.61 10.11 3.99
N LYS A 91 12.48 10.74 2.81
CA LYS A 91 13.07 10.32 1.53
C LYS A 91 12.77 8.84 1.21
N PRO A 92 11.48 8.47 1.14
CA PRO A 92 11.10 7.08 0.94
C PRO A 92 11.52 6.56 -0.43
N SER A 93 11.80 5.26 -0.48
CA SER A 93 11.91 4.47 -1.70
C SER A 93 10.56 3.89 -2.14
N VAL A 94 9.57 3.85 -1.24
CA VAL A 94 8.19 3.42 -1.49
C VAL A 94 7.26 4.10 -0.47
N ILE A 95 6.07 4.48 -0.92
CA ILE A 95 5.02 5.09 -0.09
C ILE A 95 3.83 4.13 -0.07
N VAL A 96 3.32 3.79 1.11
CA VAL A 96 2.09 3.01 1.28
C VAL A 96 1.03 3.88 1.93
N VAL A 97 -0.19 3.84 1.38
CA VAL A 97 -1.40 4.41 1.99
C VAL A 97 -2.33 3.25 2.36
N ASP A 98 -2.45 2.96 3.66
CA ASP A 98 -3.32 1.89 4.18
C ASP A 98 -4.42 2.48 5.11
N THR A 99 -5.67 2.60 4.68
CA THR A 99 -6.26 2.27 3.36
C THR A 99 -6.58 3.52 2.55
N PHE A 100 -6.69 3.38 1.21
CA PHE A 100 -7.12 4.48 0.33
C PHE A 100 -8.44 5.11 0.77
N SER A 101 -9.41 4.30 1.21
CA SER A 101 -10.71 4.79 1.65
C SER A 101 -10.68 5.64 2.92
N GLN A 102 -9.65 5.53 3.76
CA GLN A 102 -9.50 6.39 4.95
C GLN A 102 -8.80 7.70 4.62
N SER A 103 -8.01 7.70 3.54
CA SER A 103 -7.34 8.87 2.99
C SER A 103 -8.14 9.56 1.87
N PHE A 104 -9.44 9.30 1.78
CA PHE A 104 -10.30 9.78 0.71
C PHE A 104 -11.74 10.02 1.22
N ILE A 105 -12.24 11.25 1.09
CA ILE A 105 -13.57 11.66 1.59
C ILE A 105 -14.60 11.82 0.45
N GLY A 106 -14.18 11.69 -0.81
CA GLY A 106 -15.05 11.87 -1.98
C GLY A 106 -15.95 10.68 -2.33
N ASN A 107 -16.65 10.78 -3.46
CA ASN A 107 -17.41 9.68 -4.01
C ASN A 107 -16.49 8.73 -4.77
N GLU A 108 -16.27 7.53 -4.23
CA GLU A 108 -15.39 6.51 -4.79
C GLU A 108 -15.86 6.00 -6.17
N ASN A 109 -17.14 6.23 -6.53
CA ASN A 109 -17.69 5.88 -7.84
C ASN A 109 -17.56 7.02 -8.87
N SER A 110 -17.14 8.22 -8.45
CA SER A 110 -16.91 9.36 -9.32
C SER A 110 -15.47 9.33 -9.85
N GLY A 111 -15.33 9.23 -11.18
CA GLY A 111 -14.03 9.34 -11.83
C GLY A 111 -13.35 10.69 -11.61
N GLU A 112 -14.13 11.75 -11.36
CA GLU A 112 -13.60 13.09 -11.02
C GLU A 112 -12.94 13.09 -9.64
N ASP A 113 -13.64 12.61 -8.60
CA ASP A 113 -13.12 12.61 -7.23
C ASP A 113 -11.92 11.67 -7.10
N VAL A 114 -12.05 10.44 -7.63
CA VAL A 114 -10.95 9.47 -7.66
C VAL A 114 -9.79 10.01 -8.49
N GLY A 115 -10.08 10.63 -9.64
CA GLY A 115 -9.07 11.26 -10.49
C GLY A 115 -8.28 12.35 -9.78
N ARG A 116 -8.94 13.17 -8.95
CA ARG A 116 -8.29 14.18 -8.12
C ARG A 116 -7.34 13.56 -7.10
N ALA A 117 -7.79 12.53 -6.37
CA ALA A 117 -6.94 11.81 -5.41
C ALA A 117 -5.73 11.14 -6.08
N LEU A 118 -5.95 10.47 -7.22
CA LEU A 118 -4.86 9.87 -8.01
C LEU A 118 -3.91 10.92 -8.58
N GLY A 119 -4.40 12.12 -8.90
CA GLY A 119 -3.57 13.27 -9.29
C GLY A 119 -2.58 13.66 -8.19
N HIS A 120 -3.02 13.67 -6.92
CA HIS A 120 -2.15 13.90 -5.78
C HIS A 120 -1.19 12.73 -5.52
N CYS A 121 -1.61 11.47 -5.69
CA CYS A 121 -0.68 10.34 -5.66
C CYS A 121 0.44 10.45 -6.71
N LYS A 122 0.10 10.88 -7.93
CA LYS A 122 1.09 11.17 -8.98
C LYS A 122 2.03 12.31 -8.60
N LEU A 123 1.54 13.32 -7.89
CA LEU A 123 2.36 14.39 -7.36
C LEU A 123 3.34 13.89 -6.29
N LEU A 124 2.89 13.03 -5.36
CA LEU A 124 3.76 12.39 -4.36
C LEU A 124 4.89 11.63 -5.05
N HIS A 125 4.55 10.81 -6.06
CA HIS A 125 5.54 10.11 -6.89
C HIS A 125 6.50 11.07 -7.58
N LYS A 126 5.99 12.11 -8.25
CA LYS A 126 6.81 13.10 -8.97
C LYS A 126 7.82 13.81 -8.06
N VAL A 127 7.43 14.14 -6.82
CA VAL A 127 8.28 14.88 -5.89
C VAL A 127 9.30 13.97 -5.19
N THR A 128 8.92 12.73 -4.88
CA THR A 128 9.77 11.82 -4.08
C THR A 128 10.56 10.82 -4.92
N GLY A 129 10.11 10.53 -6.15
CA GLY A 129 10.57 9.42 -6.98
C GLY A 129 10.05 8.05 -6.54
N ALA A 130 9.33 7.95 -5.41
CA ALA A 130 8.86 6.70 -4.86
C ALA A 130 7.53 6.26 -5.53
N PRO A 131 7.33 4.95 -5.81
CA PRO A 131 6.01 4.43 -6.14
C PRO A 131 5.06 4.59 -4.95
N VAL A 132 3.77 4.80 -5.26
CA VAL A 132 2.69 4.92 -4.28
C VAL A 132 1.81 3.68 -4.35
N ILE A 133 1.72 2.94 -3.25
CA ILE A 133 0.89 1.75 -3.08
C ILE A 133 -0.36 2.15 -2.31
N LEU A 134 -1.52 1.92 -2.92
CA LEU A 134 -2.82 2.15 -2.30
C LEU A 134 -3.41 0.81 -1.84
N VAL A 135 -3.60 0.63 -0.54
CA VAL A 135 -4.31 -0.54 -0.04
C VAL A 135 -5.81 -0.29 -0.20
N HIS A 136 -6.45 -1.11 -1.04
CA HIS A 136 -7.83 -0.88 -1.46
C HIS A 136 -8.75 -2.07 -1.21
N HIS A 137 -10.00 -1.76 -0.86
CA HIS A 137 -11.05 -2.75 -0.69
C HIS A 137 -11.62 -3.19 -2.05
N SER A 138 -12.00 -4.46 -2.17
CA SER A 138 -12.82 -4.92 -3.30
C SER A 138 -14.27 -4.46 -3.13
N GLY A 139 -15.01 -4.43 -4.25
CA GLY A 139 -16.43 -4.10 -4.25
C GLY A 139 -17.28 -5.15 -3.52
N LYS A 140 -18.60 -4.90 -3.45
CA LYS A 140 -19.56 -5.86 -2.86
C LYS A 140 -19.58 -7.21 -3.56
N ASP A 141 -19.20 -7.22 -4.84
CA ASP A 141 -19.01 -8.43 -5.63
C ASP A 141 -17.52 -8.55 -5.92
N ALA A 142 -16.84 -9.44 -5.19
CA ALA A 142 -15.40 -9.63 -5.32
C ALA A 142 -15.00 -10.08 -6.74
N SER A 143 -15.88 -10.76 -7.47
CA SER A 143 -15.63 -11.16 -8.86
C SER A 143 -15.50 -9.96 -9.82
N LYS A 144 -15.95 -8.77 -9.39
CA LYS A 144 -15.83 -7.51 -10.13
C LYS A 144 -14.58 -6.71 -9.76
N GLY A 145 -13.75 -7.21 -8.84
CA GLY A 145 -12.46 -6.63 -8.46
C GLY A 145 -12.57 -5.44 -7.49
N ALA A 146 -11.73 -4.43 -7.71
CA ALA A 146 -11.61 -3.23 -6.88
C ALA A 146 -12.96 -2.50 -6.70
N ARG A 147 -13.19 -1.96 -5.49
CA ARG A 147 -14.36 -1.11 -5.21
C ARG A 147 -14.24 0.25 -5.93
N GLY A 148 -15.38 0.83 -6.28
CA GLY A 148 -15.45 2.19 -6.82
C GLY A 148 -15.44 2.27 -8.34
N TRP A 149 -14.99 3.41 -8.86
CA TRP A 149 -14.92 3.70 -10.27
C TRP A 149 -13.94 2.75 -10.99
N SER A 150 -14.41 2.10 -12.06
CA SER A 150 -13.62 1.12 -12.83
C SER A 150 -12.30 1.68 -13.38
N GLY A 151 -12.23 2.99 -13.61
CA GLY A 151 -11.02 3.67 -14.06
C GLY A 151 -9.87 3.68 -13.04
N LEU A 152 -10.13 3.35 -11.77
CA LEU A 152 -9.07 3.17 -10.77
C LEU A 152 -8.09 2.06 -11.19
N ARG A 153 -8.63 0.89 -11.58
CA ARG A 153 -7.81 -0.21 -12.10
C ARG A 153 -7.10 0.19 -13.38
N ALA A 154 -7.75 0.95 -14.27
CA ALA A 154 -7.14 1.42 -15.50
C ALA A 154 -5.95 2.37 -15.24
N ALA A 155 -6.05 3.22 -14.22
CA ALA A 155 -5.04 4.20 -13.86
C ALA A 155 -3.83 3.61 -13.10
N ALA A 156 -3.97 2.45 -12.47
CA ALA A 156 -2.88 1.78 -11.76
C ALA A 156 -1.88 1.12 -12.72
N ASP A 157 -0.58 1.24 -12.48
CA ASP A 157 0.43 0.53 -13.28
C ASP A 157 0.49 -0.97 -12.91
N ALA A 158 0.17 -1.31 -11.66
CA ALA A 158 0.08 -2.68 -11.17
C ALA A 158 -1.12 -2.84 -10.21
N GLU A 159 -1.71 -4.03 -10.19
CA GLU A 159 -2.74 -4.43 -9.24
C GLU A 159 -2.39 -5.80 -8.67
N ILE A 160 -2.45 -5.92 -7.34
CA ILE A 160 -2.33 -7.20 -6.64
C ILE A 160 -3.63 -7.46 -5.89
N GLU A 161 -4.33 -8.51 -6.29
CA GLU A 161 -5.54 -8.97 -5.63
C GLU A 161 -5.19 -9.92 -4.49
N ILE A 162 -5.76 -9.66 -3.31
CA ILE A 162 -5.61 -10.51 -2.13
C ILE A 162 -6.95 -11.14 -1.77
N VAL A 163 -7.01 -12.47 -1.85
CA VAL A 163 -8.17 -13.29 -1.49
C VAL A 163 -7.84 -14.18 -0.29
N ARG A 164 -8.85 -14.48 0.53
CA ARG A 164 -8.78 -15.43 1.64
C ARG A 164 -9.56 -16.68 1.27
N ILE A 165 -8.94 -17.84 1.43
CA ILE A 165 -9.51 -19.16 1.11
C ILE A 165 -9.39 -20.02 2.37
N GLY A 166 -10.44 -20.04 3.18
CA GLY A 166 -10.39 -20.67 4.51
C GLY A 166 -9.36 -19.99 5.42
N ASP A 167 -8.34 -20.75 5.82
CA ASP A 167 -7.22 -20.24 6.63
C ASP A 167 -6.04 -19.74 5.78
N ASP A 168 -6.00 -20.10 4.51
CA ASP A 168 -4.97 -19.68 3.56
C ASP A 168 -5.37 -18.38 2.84
N ARG A 169 -4.38 -17.73 2.23
CA ARG A 169 -4.54 -16.51 1.45
C ARG A 169 -3.72 -16.60 0.17
N ALA A 170 -4.21 -15.99 -0.90
CA ALA A 170 -3.50 -15.89 -2.17
C ALA A 170 -3.40 -14.43 -2.58
N ALA A 171 -2.21 -14.06 -3.08
CA ALA A 171 -1.94 -12.77 -3.67
C ALA A 171 -1.62 -12.94 -5.15
N THR A 172 -2.46 -12.39 -6.02
CA THR A 172 -2.34 -12.54 -7.48
C THR A 172 -2.05 -11.20 -8.12
N ILE A 173 -1.03 -11.14 -8.98
CA ILE A 173 -0.79 -9.95 -9.81
C ILE A 173 -1.89 -9.91 -10.89
N SER A 174 -2.99 -9.23 -10.62
CA SER A 174 -4.16 -9.15 -11.51
C SER A 174 -3.98 -8.13 -12.64
N LYS A 175 -2.99 -7.25 -12.52
CA LYS A 175 -2.58 -6.32 -13.57
C LYS A 175 -1.10 -5.98 -13.42
N MET A 176 -0.37 -5.95 -14.53
CA MET A 176 0.96 -5.37 -14.64
C MET A 176 1.10 -4.71 -16.00
N LYS A 177 1.43 -3.41 -16.03
CA LYS A 177 1.53 -2.66 -17.29
C LYS A 177 2.73 -3.09 -18.14
N ASP A 178 3.89 -3.19 -17.51
CA ASP A 178 5.18 -3.40 -18.18
C ASP A 178 5.87 -4.69 -17.69
N GLY A 179 5.10 -5.76 -17.47
CA GLY A 179 5.62 -7.03 -16.94
C GLY A 179 4.60 -8.16 -16.96
N GLU A 180 4.93 -9.27 -16.30
CA GLU A 180 4.08 -10.46 -16.22
C GLU A 180 2.97 -10.28 -15.18
N ASP A 181 1.73 -10.58 -15.58
CA ASP A 181 0.57 -10.73 -14.70
C ASP A 181 0.20 -12.23 -14.53
N GLY A 182 -0.75 -12.53 -13.65
CA GLY A 182 -1.19 -13.89 -13.35
C GLY A 182 -0.32 -14.66 -12.35
N LEU A 183 0.83 -14.11 -11.95
CA LEU A 183 1.65 -14.70 -10.88
C LEU A 183 0.90 -14.69 -9.55
N GLU A 184 0.94 -15.82 -8.85
CA GLU A 184 0.25 -16.05 -7.59
C GLU A 184 1.25 -16.38 -6.47
N PHE A 185 0.97 -15.86 -5.28
CA PHE A 185 1.74 -16.13 -4.09
C PHE A 185 0.85 -16.48 -2.89
N GLY A 186 0.96 -17.71 -2.39
CA GLY A 186 0.27 -18.16 -1.18
C GLY A 186 0.89 -17.62 0.10
N PHE A 187 0.07 -17.33 1.11
CA PHE A 187 0.51 -16.97 2.45
C PHE A 187 -0.52 -17.31 3.54
N LYS A 188 -0.09 -17.28 4.80
CA LYS A 188 -0.93 -17.50 5.99
C LYS A 188 -0.99 -16.24 6.83
#